data_AF-A0A3D3TKX5-F1
#
_entry.id   AF-A0A3D3TKX5-F1
#
_cell.length_a   1.000
_cell.length_b   1.000
_cell.length_c   1.000
_cell.angle_alpha   90.00
_cell.angle_beta   90.00
_cell.angle_gamma   90.00
#
_symmetry.space_group_name_H-M   'P 1'
#
loop_
_entity.id
_entity.type
_entity.pdbx_description
1 polymer ?
#
loop_
_entity_poly.entity_id
_entity_poly.type
_entity_poly.pdbx_seq_one_letter_code
_entity_poly.pdbx_strand_id
1 'polypeptide(L)'
;MVMYNFSMKLSEEEFNKLVRFDAAYRVDHKIVAGVDEAGRGPLAGPVVAAAVIVLNPVEGVYDSKALSRKIRESLFERIIENSIVGIGLSSPEEIDLINVLAAT
;
A
#
# COMPACT_ATOMS: atom_id res chain seq x y z
N MET A 1 29.92 -1.79 11.47
CA MET A 1 29.47 -3.02 12.15
C MET A 1 28.26 -3.54 11.39
N VAL A 2 28.47 -4.60 10.62
CA VAL A 2 27.46 -5.20 9.73
C VAL A 2 26.59 -6.13 10.58
N MET A 3 25.28 -5.89 10.63
CA MET A 3 24.30 -6.88 11.10
C MET A 3 23.29 -7.13 9.98
N TYR A 4 23.25 -8.38 9.52
CA TYR A 4 22.38 -8.91 8.47
C TYR A 4 21.33 -9.87 9.06
N ASN A 5 20.24 -10.06 8.30
CA ASN A 5 19.10 -11.00 8.40
C ASN A 5 17.81 -10.39 9.02
N PHE A 6 16.63 -10.43 8.39
CA PHE A 6 15.94 -11.59 7.75
C PHE A 6 14.91 -11.15 6.67
N SER A 7 14.80 -11.91 5.57
CA SER A 7 13.75 -11.97 4.51
C SER A 7 13.62 -10.84 3.45
N MET A 8 13.99 -11.20 2.21
CA MET A 8 13.84 -10.49 0.92
C MET A 8 14.20 -8.99 0.91
N LYS A 9 15.47 -8.70 0.63
CA LYS A 9 15.89 -7.36 0.19
C LYS A 9 15.58 -7.23 -1.30
N LEU A 10 14.72 -6.28 -1.67
CA LEU A 10 14.74 -5.72 -3.02
C LEU A 10 16.18 -5.29 -3.32
N SER A 11 16.65 -5.52 -4.54
CA SER A 11 17.92 -4.94 -4.98
C SER A 11 17.84 -3.42 -4.87
N GLU A 12 18.98 -2.77 -4.63
CA GLU A 12 19.06 -1.31 -4.53
C GLU A 12 18.54 -0.63 -5.82
N GLU A 13 18.66 -1.31 -6.96
CA GLU A 13 18.06 -0.92 -8.23
C GLU A 13 16.53 -0.95 -8.23
N GLU A 14 15.90 -2.01 -7.71
CA GLU A 14 14.43 -2.14 -7.65
C GLU A 14 13.82 -1.12 -6.67
N PHE A 15 14.45 -0.92 -5.52
CA PHE A 15 14.04 0.12 -4.58
C PHE A 15 14.13 1.51 -5.20
N ASN A 16 15.25 1.81 -5.88
CA ASN A 16 15.41 3.06 -6.60
C ASN A 16 14.37 3.21 -7.71
N LYS A 17 13.94 2.14 -8.36
CA LYS A 17 12.92 2.20 -9.41
C LYS A 17 11.53 2.56 -8.86
N LEU A 18 11.15 1.97 -7.72
CA LEU A 18 9.88 2.28 -7.04
C LEU A 18 9.84 3.75 -6.59
N VAL A 19 10.91 4.22 -5.95
CA VAL A 19 10.98 5.62 -5.47
C VAL A 19 11.07 6.61 -6.63
N ARG A 20 11.75 6.26 -7.74
CA ARG A 20 11.88 7.14 -8.91
C ARG A 20 10.55 7.46 -9.57
N PHE A 21 9.63 6.48 -9.63
CA PHE A 21 8.30 6.72 -10.18
C PHE A 21 7.60 7.80 -9.36
N ASP A 22 7.48 7.61 -8.04
CA ASP A 22 6.83 8.58 -7.16
C ASP A 22 7.55 9.94 -7.17
N ALA A 23 8.88 9.95 -7.18
CA ALA A 23 9.67 11.18 -7.20
C ALA A 23 9.41 12.00 -8.47
N ALA A 24 9.30 11.36 -9.64
CA ALA A 24 8.98 12.06 -10.89
C ALA A 24 7.61 12.73 -10.83
N TYR A 25 6.58 12.04 -10.30
CA TYR A 25 5.25 12.62 -10.15
C TYR A 25 5.20 13.71 -9.08
N ARG A 26 5.99 13.60 -7.99
CA ARG A 26 6.06 14.63 -6.94
C ARG A 26 6.70 15.94 -7.39
N VAL A 27 7.54 15.91 -8.43
CA VAL A 27 8.14 17.14 -9.01
C VAL A 27 7.05 18.01 -9.64
N ASP A 28 6.13 17.40 -10.39
CA ASP A 28 5.07 18.10 -11.11
C ASP A 28 3.79 18.26 -10.28
N HIS A 29 3.60 17.43 -9.25
CA HIS A 29 2.42 17.42 -8.38
C HIS A 29 2.81 17.54 -6.91
N LYS A 30 2.35 18.62 -6.25
CA LYS A 30 2.69 18.91 -4.84
C LYS A 30 2.25 17.82 -3.85
N ILE A 31 1.21 17.06 -4.19
CA ILE A 31 0.65 16.00 -3.35
C ILE A 31 0.34 14.80 -4.23
N VAL A 32 0.94 13.65 -3.90
CA VAL A 32 0.72 12.37 -4.59
C VAL A 32 0.22 11.36 -3.56
N ALA A 33 -0.87 10.69 -3.87
CA ALA A 33 -1.44 9.60 -3.07
C ALA A 33 -1.32 8.28 -3.83
N GLY A 34 -0.82 7.23 -3.17
CA GLY A 34 -0.94 5.87 -3.65
C GLY A 34 -2.30 5.28 -3.28
N VAL A 35 -2.90 4.50 -4.19
CA VAL A 35 -4.20 3.85 -3.97
C VAL A 35 -4.08 2.37 -4.29
N ASP A 36 -4.63 1.51 -3.43
CA ASP A 36 -4.70 0.07 -3.63
C ASP A 36 -5.92 -0.54 -2.90
N GLU A 37 -6.41 -1.68 -3.38
CA GLU A 37 -7.57 -2.37 -2.85
C GLU A 37 -7.27 -3.77 -2.26
N ALA A 38 -8.13 -4.19 -1.32
CA ALA A 38 -8.22 -5.55 -0.84
C ALA A 38 -9.69 -6.00 -0.85
N GLY A 39 -9.93 -7.29 -1.12
CA GLY A 39 -11.28 -7.87 -1.05
C GLY A 39 -12.01 -8.01 -2.38
N ARG A 40 -11.37 -7.72 -3.53
CA ARG A 40 -12.00 -7.86 -4.86
C ARG A 40 -12.28 -9.31 -5.31
N GLY A 41 -11.51 -10.27 -4.79
CA GLY A 41 -11.55 -11.68 -5.20
C GLY A 41 -12.32 -12.66 -4.30
N PRO A 42 -12.41 -12.46 -2.97
CA PRO A 42 -13.21 -13.31 -2.08
C PRO A 42 -14.70 -13.36 -2.44
N LEU A 43 -15.37 -14.44 -2.04
CA LEU A 43 -16.83 -14.63 -2.21
C LEU A 43 -17.69 -13.91 -1.15
N ALA A 44 -17.06 -13.37 -0.10
CA ALA A 44 -17.76 -12.73 1.00
C ALA A 44 -16.91 -11.59 1.58
N GLY A 45 -17.61 -10.58 2.11
CA GLY A 45 -17.01 -9.39 2.69
C GLY A 45 -16.95 -8.21 1.70
N PRO A 46 -16.59 -7.01 2.20
CA PRO A 46 -16.52 -5.81 1.38
C PRO A 46 -15.24 -5.78 0.52
N VAL A 47 -15.24 -4.88 -0.47
CA VAL A 47 -14.01 -4.33 -1.04
C VAL A 47 -13.58 -3.14 -0.19
N VAL A 48 -12.30 -3.07 0.16
CA VAL A 48 -11.71 -1.98 0.94
C VAL A 48 -10.56 -1.37 0.15
N ALA A 49 -10.60 -0.06 -0.05
CA ALA A 49 -9.53 0.69 -0.71
C ALA A 49 -8.87 1.65 0.29
N ALA A 50 -7.57 1.85 0.15
CA ALA A 50 -6.82 2.83 0.92
C ALA A 50 -6.17 3.85 -0.01
N ALA A 51 -6.23 5.13 0.36
CA ALA A 51 -5.48 6.20 -0.27
C ALA A 51 -4.45 6.74 0.74
N VAL A 52 -3.17 6.74 0.37
CA VAL A 52 -2.06 7.05 1.28
C VAL A 52 -1.15 8.13 0.69
N ILE A 53 -1.02 9.25 1.40
CA ILE A 53 -0.01 10.28 1.13
C ILE A 53 1.14 10.05 2.10
N VAL A 54 2.28 9.58 1.59
CA VAL A 54 3.48 9.31 2.39
C VAL A 54 4.24 10.60 2.65
N LEU A 55 4.26 11.04 3.91
CA LEU A 55 4.99 12.23 4.36
C LEU A 55 6.48 11.92 4.54
N ASN A 56 6.78 10.78 5.20
CA ASN A 56 8.14 10.26 5.36
C ASN A 56 8.21 8.81 4.86
N PRO A 57 9.18 8.46 3.99
CA PRO A 57 9.34 7.08 3.53
C PRO A 57 9.56 6.10 4.68
N VAL A 58 8.84 4.98 4.66
CA VAL A 58 8.98 3.91 5.64
C VAL A 58 9.80 2.77 5.03
N GLU A 59 10.99 2.53 5.56
CA GLU A 59 11.82 1.42 5.11
C GLU A 59 11.14 0.06 5.36
N GLY A 60 11.23 -0.82 4.36
CA GLY A 60 10.65 -2.17 4.42
C GLY A 60 9.20 -2.25 3.92
N VAL A 61 8.61 -1.14 3.45
CA VAL A 61 7.34 -1.19 2.72
C VAL A 61 7.63 -1.60 1.28
N TYR A 62 7.21 -2.81 0.93
CA TYR A 62 7.27 -3.40 -0.41
C TYR A 62 5.98 -4.19 -0.68
N ASP A 63 5.97 -5.05 -1.70
CA ASP A 63 4.80 -5.88 -2.02
C ASP A 63 4.28 -6.63 -0.77
N SER A 64 3.06 -6.27 -0.36
CA SER A 64 2.38 -6.80 0.82
C SER A 64 2.19 -8.32 0.76
N LYS A 65 2.26 -8.92 -0.44
CA LYS A 65 2.17 -10.37 -0.66
C LYS A 65 3.46 -11.11 -0.35
N ALA A 66 4.61 -10.42 -0.36
CA ALA A 66 5.91 -10.98 0.02
C ALA A 66 6.21 -10.85 1.53
N LEU A 67 5.36 -10.13 2.27
CA LEU A 67 5.52 -9.85 3.69
C LEU A 67 4.78 -10.87 4.57
N SER A 68 5.45 -11.36 5.61
CA SER A 68 4.77 -12.14 6.65
C SER A 68 3.78 -11.25 7.43
N ARG A 69 2.72 -11.86 7.98
CA ARG A 69 1.72 -11.14 8.80
C ARG A 69 2.36 -10.27 9.89
N LYS A 70 3.33 -10.83 10.62
CA LYS A 70 4.03 -10.13 11.70
C LYS A 70 4.76 -8.88 11.21
N ILE A 71 5.39 -8.94 10.04
CA ILE A 71 6.08 -7.79 9.46
C ILE A 71 5.06 -6.74 8.98
N ARG A 72 3.95 -7.18 8.37
CA ARG A 72 2.88 -6.25 7.96
C ARG A 72 2.28 -5.50 9.15
N GLU A 73 2.02 -6.17 10.26
CA GLU A 73 1.50 -5.54 11.48
C GLU A 73 2.51 -4.51 12.04
N SER A 74 3.80 -4.83 12.05
CA SER A 74 4.85 -3.88 12.46
C SER A 74 4.99 -2.68 11.50
N LEU A 75 4.82 -2.89 10.19
CA LEU A 75 4.87 -1.82 9.21
C LEU A 75 3.63 -0.94 9.25
N PHE A 76 2.46 -1.52 9.56
CA PHE A 76 1.20 -0.79 9.63
C PHE A 76 1.27 0.41 10.58
N GLU A 77 1.75 0.21 11.81
CA GLU A 77 1.90 1.30 12.78
C GLU A 77 2.80 2.42 12.23
N ARG A 78 3.95 2.05 11.65
CA ARG A 78 4.90 3.00 11.07
C ARG A 78 4.30 3.74 9.86
N ILE A 79 3.50 3.07 9.03
CA ILE A 79 2.84 3.69 7.87
C ILE A 79 1.83 4.73 8.35
N ILE A 80 1.00 4.39 9.35
CA ILE A 80 -0.02 5.30 9.90
C ILE A 80 0.63 6.54 10.52
N GLU A 81 1.73 6.38 11.26
CA GLU A 81 2.44 7.51 11.87
C GLU A 81 3.11 8.44 10.85
N ASN A 82 3.51 7.91 9.69
CA ASN A 82 4.31 8.64 8.69
C ASN A 82 3.52 9.03 7.44
N SER A 83 2.20 8.89 7.46
CA SER A 83 1.33 9.12 6.29
C SER A 83 -0.01 9.74 6.67
N ILE A 84 -0.65 10.38 5.69
CA ILE A 84 -2.08 10.69 5.75
C ILE A 84 -2.81 9.56 5.04
N VAL A 85 -3.78 8.94 5.71
CA VAL A 85 -4.48 7.75 5.21
C VAL A 85 -5.99 7.99 5.20
N GLY A 86 -6.62 7.68 4.06
CA GLY A 86 -8.07 7.55 3.92
C GLY A 86 -8.44 6.12 3.57
N ILE A 87 -9.54 5.62 4.14
CA ILE A 87 -10.09 4.28 3.86
C ILE A 87 -11.50 4.44 3.28
N GLY A 88 -11.74 3.77 2.16
CA GLY A 88 -13.06 3.62 1.53
C GLY A 88 -13.47 2.16 1.54
N LEU A 89 -14.77 1.90 1.57
CA LEU A 89 -15.32 0.56 1.58
C LEU A 89 -16.60 0.51 0.76
N SER A 90 -16.78 -0.60 0.05
CA SER A 90 -17.98 -0.94 -0.70
C SER A 90 -18.55 -2.23 -0.14
N SER A 91 -19.80 -2.19 0.32
CA SER A 91 -20.47 -3.35 0.93
C SER A 91 -20.80 -4.43 -0.10
N PRO A 92 -21.06 -5.69 0.32
CA PRO A 92 -21.56 -6.73 -0.58
C PRO A 92 -22.80 -6.30 -1.37
N GLU A 93 -23.72 -5.59 -0.71
CA GLU A 93 -24.94 -5.07 -1.34
C GLU A 93 -24.65 -4.02 -2.42
N GLU A 94 -23.65 -3.14 -2.18
CA GLU A 94 -23.19 -2.18 -3.19
C GLU A 94 -22.52 -2.90 -4.35
N ILE A 95 -21.65 -3.89 -4.08
CA ILE A 95 -20.97 -4.71 -5.10
C ILE A 95 -21.98 -5.42 -6.01
N ASP A 96 -23.03 -6.01 -5.43
CA ASP A 96 -24.09 -6.69 -6.19
C ASP A 96 -24.87 -5.70 -7.07
N LEU A 97 -25.04 -4.45 -6.62
CA LEU A 97 -25.77 -3.41 -7.34
C LEU A 97 -24.98 -2.82 -8.52
N ILE A 98 -23.69 -2.50 -8.30
CA ILE A 98 -22.88 -1.75 -9.27
C ILE A 98 -21.78 -2.57 -9.95
N ASN A 99 -21.67 -3.86 -9.65
CA ASN A 99 -20.60 -4.79 -10.04
C ASN A 99 -19.23 -4.51 -9.37
N VAL A 100 -18.43 -5.58 -9.25
CA VAL A 100 -17.15 -5.55 -8.52
C VAL A 100 -16.10 -4.60 -9.11
N LEU A 101 -16.15 -4.32 -10.42
CA LEU A 101 -15.22 -3.40 -11.06
C LEU A 101 -15.54 -1.95 -10.70
N ALA A 102 -16.82 -1.59 -10.60
CA ALA A 102 -17.22 -0.21 -10.22
C ALA A 102 -17.26 0.01 -8.71
N ALA A 103 -17.36 -1.06 -7.92
CA ALA A 103 -17.27 -1.03 -6.46
C ALA A 103 -15.83 -0.95 -5.94
N THR A 104 -14.83 -1.11 -6.81
CA THR A 104 -13.40 -0.93 -6.51
C THR A 104 -12.97 0.47 -6.93
#